data_AF-A0A087UNZ5-F1
#
_entry.id   AF-A0A087UNZ5-F1
#
_cell.length_a   1.000
_cell.length_b   1.000
_cell.length_c   1.000
_cell.angle_alpha   90.00
_cell.angle_beta   90.00
_cell.angle_gamma   90.00
#
_symmetry.space_group_name_H-M   'P 1'
#
loop_
_entity.id
_entity.type
_entity.pdbx_description
1 polymer ?
#
loop_
_entity_poly.entity_id
_entity_poly.type
_entity_poly.pdbx_seq_one_letter_code
_entity_poly.pdbx_strand_id
1 'polypeptide(L)'
;MINGLRIFIFESSNILRACMLGLHAYFNIWVQTTKIWESHLLRQSAKQDLSFLQDATKEQLKNKKDVCPICFQELITAKVTTCNHFFHKICLRKWLNEQNTCPLCYTVLYQNNIQT
;
A
#
# COMPACT_ATOMS: atom_id res chain seq x y z
N MET A 1 -34.07 -51.03 -14.82
CA MET A 1 -32.85 -50.63 -14.07
C MET A 1 -31.90 -49.70 -14.83
N ILE A 2 -31.99 -49.58 -16.17
CA ILE A 2 -31.03 -48.79 -16.98
C ILE A 2 -31.20 -47.26 -16.82
N ASN A 3 -32.42 -46.77 -16.59
CA ASN A 3 -32.70 -45.33 -16.50
C ASN A 3 -32.11 -44.67 -15.24
N GLY A 4 -32.06 -45.38 -14.10
CA GLY A 4 -31.45 -44.88 -12.87
C GLY A 4 -29.93 -44.75 -12.96
N LEU A 5 -29.28 -45.68 -13.66
CA LEU A 5 -27.83 -45.64 -13.88
C LEU A 5 -27.42 -44.44 -14.75
N ARG A 6 -28.23 -44.09 -15.77
CA ARG A 6 -27.97 -42.90 -16.61
C ARG A 6 -28.10 -41.59 -15.84
N ILE A 7 -29.07 -41.49 -14.93
CA ILE A 7 -29.25 -40.30 -14.07
C ILE A 7 -28.05 -40.15 -13.14
N PHE A 8 -27.59 -41.23 -12.52
CA PHE A 8 -26.40 -41.21 -11.66
C PHE A 8 -25.12 -40.84 -12.42
N ILE A 9 -24.94 -41.33 -13.65
CA ILE A 9 -23.80 -40.97 -14.51
C ILE A 9 -23.86 -39.50 -14.94
N PHE A 10 -25.05 -38.97 -15.23
CA PHE A 10 -25.22 -37.56 -15.58
C PHE A 10 -24.99 -36.62 -14.38
N GLU A 11 -25.53 -36.99 -13.22
CA GLU A 11 -25.37 -36.24 -11.97
C GLU A 11 -23.91 -36.21 -11.51
N SER A 12 -23.22 -37.35 -11.55
CA SER A 12 -21.79 -37.44 -11.23
C SER A 12 -20.91 -36.63 -12.19
N SER A 13 -21.24 -36.55 -13.49
CA SER A 13 -20.51 -35.68 -14.43
C SER A 13 -20.66 -34.18 -14.09
N ASN A 14 -21.83 -33.74 -13.62
CA ASN A 14 -22.04 -32.35 -13.21
C ASN A 14 -21.31 -32.03 -11.90
N ILE A 15 -21.32 -32.98 -10.96
CA ILE A 15 -20.58 -32.87 -9.69
C ILE A 15 -19.08 -32.77 -9.95
N LEU A 16 -18.52 -33.64 -10.81
CA LEU A 16 -17.09 -33.60 -11.15
C LEU A 16 -16.69 -32.25 -11.76
N ARG A 17 -17.52 -31.70 -12.66
CA ARG A 17 -17.29 -30.37 -13.26
C ARG A 17 -17.38 -29.24 -12.24
N ALA A 18 -18.36 -29.28 -11.34
CA ALA A 18 -18.50 -28.31 -10.25
C ALA A 18 -17.33 -28.37 -9.27
N CYS A 19 -16.86 -29.58 -8.91
CA CYS A 19 -15.68 -29.77 -8.06
C CYS A 19 -14.42 -29.21 -8.71
N MET A 20 -14.18 -29.48 -10.00
CA MET A 20 -13.05 -28.90 -10.73
C MET A 20 -13.09 -27.36 -10.74
N LEU A 21 -14.25 -26.76 -11.05
CA LEU A 21 -14.40 -25.30 -11.02
C LEU A 21 -14.22 -24.73 -9.60
N GLY A 22 -14.72 -25.42 -8.58
CA GLY A 22 -14.53 -25.05 -7.17
C GLY A 22 -13.07 -25.11 -6.74
N LEU A 23 -12.31 -26.12 -7.18
CA LEU A 23 -10.87 -26.24 -6.92
C LEU A 23 -10.06 -25.17 -7.64
N HIS A 24 -10.37 -24.87 -8.91
CA HIS A 24 -9.73 -23.78 -9.65
C HIS A 24 -10.03 -22.42 -9.04
N ALA A 25 -11.29 -22.17 -8.66
CA ALA A 25 -11.67 -20.95 -7.95
C ALA A 25 -10.99 -20.87 -6.59
N TYR A 26 -10.97 -21.96 -5.80
CA TYR A 26 -10.28 -22.02 -4.52
C TYR A 26 -8.79 -21.76 -4.68
N PHE A 27 -8.10 -22.43 -5.62
CA PHE A 27 -6.68 -22.21 -5.87
C PHE A 27 -6.40 -20.78 -6.34
N ASN A 28 -7.19 -20.26 -7.29
CA ASN A 28 -7.01 -18.91 -7.82
C ASN A 28 -7.26 -17.84 -6.74
N ILE A 29 -8.33 -17.99 -5.95
CA ILE A 29 -8.69 -17.08 -4.87
C ILE A 29 -7.68 -17.21 -3.71
N TRP A 30 -7.27 -18.42 -3.33
CA TRP A 30 -6.30 -18.68 -2.27
C TRP A 30 -4.92 -18.10 -2.62
N VAL A 31 -4.43 -18.35 -3.84
CA VAL A 31 -3.15 -17.82 -4.32
C VAL A 31 -3.20 -16.30 -4.51
N GLN A 32 -4.33 -15.75 -4.97
CA GLN A 32 -4.49 -14.31 -5.12
C GLN A 32 -4.57 -13.62 -3.75
N THR A 33 -5.28 -14.20 -2.79
CA THR A 33 -5.40 -13.62 -1.46
C THR A 33 -4.07 -13.65 -0.74
N THR A 34 -3.29 -14.73 -0.73
CA THR A 34 -1.97 -14.76 -0.06
C THR A 34 -1.01 -13.70 -0.60
N LYS A 35 -0.96 -13.52 -1.92
CA LYS A 35 -0.18 -12.45 -2.57
C LYS A 35 -0.65 -11.05 -2.17
N ILE A 36 -1.96 -10.85 -2.04
CA ILE A 36 -2.55 -9.61 -1.54
C ILE A 36 -2.17 -9.38 -0.07
N TRP A 37 -2.27 -10.40 0.79
CA TRP A 37 -1.87 -10.32 2.20
C TRP A 37 -0.40 -9.97 2.36
N GLU A 38 0.50 -10.61 1.61
CA GLU A 38 1.93 -10.27 1.59
C GLU A 38 2.15 -8.82 1.18
N SER A 39 1.52 -8.37 0.09
CA SER A 39 1.62 -6.98 -0.37
C SER A 39 1.07 -5.98 0.67
N HIS A 40 0.03 -6.35 1.42
CA HIS A 40 -0.55 -5.52 2.48
C HIS A 40 0.28 -5.51 3.77
N LEU A 41 0.83 -6.66 4.18
CA LEU A 41 1.73 -6.82 5.32
C LEU A 41 3.07 -6.11 5.06
N LEU A 42 3.63 -6.26 3.86
CA LEU A 42 4.81 -5.51 3.41
C LEU A 42 4.53 -4.01 3.32
N ARG A 43 3.34 -3.55 2.87
CA ARG A 43 2.94 -2.13 2.93
C ARG A 43 2.82 -1.59 4.36
N GLN A 44 2.48 -2.45 5.33
CA GLN A 44 2.41 -2.11 6.75
C GLN A 44 3.78 -2.15 7.46
N SER A 45 4.69 -3.02 7.03
CA SER A 45 6.05 -3.11 7.57
C SER A 45 6.99 -2.07 6.94
N ALA A 46 6.87 -1.83 5.62
CA ALA A 46 7.54 -0.75 4.88
C ALA A 46 6.87 0.62 5.13
N LYS A 47 6.22 0.80 6.27
CA LYS A 47 6.10 2.14 6.85
C LYS A 47 7.45 2.56 7.36
N GLN A 48 8.35 2.92 6.44
CA GLN A 48 9.53 3.74 6.70
C GLN A 48 9.13 4.78 7.72
N ASP A 49 9.62 4.60 8.93
CA ASP A 49 9.22 5.39 10.06
C ASP A 49 9.87 6.74 9.87
N LEU A 50 9.06 7.74 9.50
CA LEU A 50 9.47 9.15 9.42
C LEU A 50 9.68 9.75 10.82
N SER A 51 9.95 8.91 11.83
CA SER A 51 10.21 9.28 13.22
C SER A 51 11.46 10.13 13.37
N PHE A 52 12.42 10.00 12.44
CA PHE A 52 13.59 10.87 12.39
C PHE A 52 13.26 12.32 11.99
N LEU A 53 12.12 12.57 11.32
CA LEU A 53 11.69 13.93 10.97
C LEU A 53 10.86 14.53 12.10
N GLN A 54 11.16 15.80 12.43
CA GLN A 54 10.41 16.56 13.41
C GLN A 54 8.96 16.79 12.94
N ASP A 55 8.01 16.63 13.86
CA ASP A 55 6.64 17.07 13.65
C ASP A 55 6.58 18.59 13.74
N ALA A 56 5.87 19.22 12.80
CA ALA A 56 5.71 20.67 12.79
C ALA A 56 4.92 21.11 14.02
N THR A 57 5.39 22.16 14.69
CA THR A 57 4.69 22.71 15.86
C THR A 57 3.37 23.34 15.43
N LYS A 58 2.33 23.25 16.28
CA LYS A 58 1.01 23.83 16.00
C LYS A 58 1.07 25.33 15.68
N GLU A 59 2.04 26.04 16.24
CA GLU A 59 2.30 27.46 15.98
C GLU A 59 2.84 27.72 14.56
N GLN A 60 3.70 26.83 14.04
CA GLN A 60 4.23 26.92 12.68
C GLN A 60 3.12 26.66 11.63
N LEU A 61 2.23 25.71 11.90
CA LEU A 61 1.06 25.43 11.06
C LEU A 61 0.07 26.60 11.05
N LYS A 62 -0.19 27.19 12.22
CA LYS A 62 -1.17 28.28 12.38
C LYS A 62 -0.70 29.58 11.74
N ASN A 63 0.60 29.87 11.77
CA ASN A 63 1.14 31.12 11.24
C ASN A 63 1.28 31.15 9.71
N LYS A 64 1.36 30.00 9.04
CA LYS A 64 1.60 29.97 7.59
C LYS A 64 0.39 29.67 6.71
N LYS A 65 -0.73 29.14 7.24
CA LYS A 65 -1.88 28.65 6.43
C LYS A 65 -1.40 27.86 5.19
N ASP A 66 -0.34 27.08 5.36
CA ASP A 66 0.33 26.45 4.24
C ASP A 66 -0.51 25.29 3.71
N VAL A 67 -0.54 25.19 2.39
CA VAL A 67 -1.11 24.08 1.65
C VAL A 67 0.02 23.10 1.34
N CYS A 68 -0.23 21.80 1.49
CA CYS A 68 0.73 20.77 1.10
C CYS A 68 0.97 20.83 -0.41
N PRO A 69 2.20 21.07 -0.89
CA PRO A 69 2.48 21.24 -2.32
C PRO A 69 2.35 19.93 -3.13
N ILE A 70 2.23 18.78 -2.46
CA ILE A 70 2.06 17.47 -3.12
C ILE A 70 0.59 17.18 -3.43
N CYS A 71 -0.33 17.49 -2.50
CA CYS A 71 -1.76 17.15 -2.63
C CYS A 71 -2.68 18.38 -2.70
N PHE A 72 -2.13 19.59 -2.57
CA PHE A 72 -2.85 20.85 -2.59
C PHE A 72 -3.96 20.97 -1.52
N GLN A 73 -3.80 20.28 -0.39
CA GLN A 73 -4.72 20.34 0.76
C GLN A 73 -4.07 20.99 1.98
N GLU A 74 -4.90 21.52 2.89
CA GLU A 74 -4.45 22.19 4.12
C GLU A 74 -3.56 21.29 5.00
N LEU A 75 -2.46 21.83 5.51
CA LEU A 75 -1.55 21.13 6.41
C LEU A 75 -2.14 21.06 7.83
N ILE A 76 -2.87 19.99 8.15
CA ILE A 76 -3.39 19.71 9.50
C ILE A 76 -2.33 19.03 10.38
N THR A 77 -1.55 18.13 9.79
CA THR A 77 -0.38 17.48 10.41
C THR A 77 0.75 17.47 9.39
N ALA A 78 1.88 18.09 9.72
CA ALA A 78 3.01 18.21 8.81
C ALA A 78 4.28 17.65 9.43
N LYS A 79 5.11 17.03 8.60
CA LYS A 79 6.50 16.72 8.91
C LYS A 79 7.39 17.82 8.34
N VAL A 80 8.34 18.26 9.15
CA VAL A 80 9.38 19.21 8.74
C VAL A 80 10.58 18.41 8.26
N THR A 81 10.95 18.65 7.00
CA THR A 81 12.15 18.05 6.41
C THR A 81 13.42 18.76 6.90
N THR A 82 14.59 18.15 6.77
CA THR A 82 15.89 18.75 7.14
C THR A 82 16.21 20.04 6.38
N CYS A 83 15.59 20.24 5.22
CA CYS A 83 15.64 21.48 4.44
C CYS A 83 14.54 22.49 4.80
N ASN A 84 13.84 22.30 5.93
CA ASN A 84 12.82 23.20 6.47
C ASN A 84 11.53 23.35 5.64
N HIS A 85 11.21 22.38 4.79
CA HIS A 85 9.96 22.31 4.04
C HIS A 85 8.90 21.44 4.73
N PHE A 86 7.63 21.80 4.55
CA PHE A 86 6.46 21.21 5.23
C PHE A 86 5.61 20.37 4.28
N PHE A 87 5.28 19.15 4.69
CA PHE A 87 4.44 18.24 3.92
C PHE A 87 3.60 17.35 4.84
N HIS A 88 2.46 16.84 4.37
CA HIS A 88 1.75 15.79 5.12
C HIS A 88 2.64 14.56 5.27
N LYS A 89 2.58 13.91 6.45
CA LYS A 89 3.30 12.65 6.71
C LYS A 89 3.06 11.60 5.62
N ILE A 90 1.82 11.47 5.15
CA ILE A 90 1.43 10.50 4.12
C ILE A 90 1.96 10.89 2.75
N CYS A 91 1.85 12.17 2.36
CA CYS A 91 2.32 12.67 1.08
C CYS A 91 3.84 12.56 0.95
N LEU A 92 4.56 12.99 1.99
CA LEU A 92 6.02 12.90 2.03
C LEU A 92 6.49 11.44 1.99
N ARG A 93 5.83 10.55 2.73
CA ARG A 93 6.16 9.13 2.70
C ARG A 93 5.92 8.49 1.32
N LYS A 94 4.82 8.83 0.64
CA LYS A 94 4.57 8.35 -0.72
C LYS A 94 5.68 8.80 -1.67
N TRP A 95 6.08 10.07 -1.57
CA TRP A 95 7.18 10.62 -2.37
C TRP A 95 8.51 9.91 -2.11
N LEU A 96 8.85 9.70 -0.83
CA LEU A 96 10.09 9.03 -0.43
C LEU A 96 10.18 7.55 -0.85
N ASN A 97 9.05 6.90 -1.16
CA ASN A 97 9.09 5.56 -1.77
C ASN A 97 9.63 5.59 -3.21
N GLU A 98 9.54 6.73 -3.90
CA GLU A 98 9.99 6.89 -5.29
C GLU A 98 11.31 7.66 -5.38
N GLN A 99 11.47 8.73 -4.58
CA GLN A 99 12.62 9.64 -4.62
C GLN A 99 13.04 10.06 -3.22
N ASN A 100 14.33 9.92 -2.89
CA ASN A 100 14.89 10.31 -1.59
C ASN A 100 15.18 11.82 -1.45
N THR A 101 14.55 12.66 -2.27
CA THR A 101 14.80 14.11 -2.33
C THR A 101 13.59 14.91 -1.89
N CYS A 102 13.80 16.18 -1.53
CA CYS A 102 12.71 17.11 -1.25
C CYS A 102 11.98 17.51 -2.55
N PRO A 103 10.65 17.48 -2.63
CA PRO A 103 9.90 17.94 -3.81
C PRO A 103 10.08 19.43 -4.15
N LEU A 104 10.48 20.26 -3.18
CA LEU A 104 10.59 21.71 -3.36
C LEU A 104 12.02 22.15 -3.72
N CYS A 105 13.03 21.56 -3.11
CA CYS A 105 14.42 21.99 -3.28
C CYS A 105 15.38 20.89 -3.77
N TYR A 106 14.86 19.69 -4.05
CA TYR A 106 15.63 18.53 -4.53
C TYR A 106 16.80 18.09 -3.62
N THR A 107 16.90 18.63 -2.41
CA THR A 107 17.91 18.22 -1.42
C THR A 107 17.61 16.79 -0.96
N VAL A 108 18.65 15.96 -0.86
CA VAL A 108 18.54 14.58 -0.37
C VAL A 108 18.13 14.60 1.10
N LEU A 109 17.01 13.95 1.42
CA LEU A 109 16.43 13.91 2.77
C LEU A 109 16.94 12.70 3.57
N TYR A 110 17.38 11.64 2.87
CA TYR A 110 17.97 10.44 3.45
C TYR A 110 19.05 9.88 2.52
N GLN A 111 20.27 9.70 3.03
CA GLN A 111 21.28 8.88 2.37
C GLN A 111 21.02 7.42 2.74
N ASN A 112 20.38 6.67 1.84
CA ASN A 112 20.53 5.21 1.84
C ASN A 112 22.01 4.94 1.60
N ASN A 113 22.79 4.72 2.66
CA ASN A 113 24.12 4.11 2.54
C ASN A 113 23.92 2.67 2.10
N ILE A 114 23.64 2.47 0.81
CA ILE A 114 23.89 1.19 0.16
C ILE A 114 25.42 1.13 0.07
N GLN A 115 26.04 0.57 1.12
CA GLN A 115 27.43 0.15 1.04
C GLN A 115 27.50 -0.95 -0.02
N THR A 116 28.24 -0.63 -1.09
CA THR A 116 28.98 -1.50 -2.03
C THR A 116 28.27 -2.71 -2.61
#